data_AF-A0A1I4SAL9-F1
#
_entry.id   AF-A0A1I4SAL9-F1
#
_cell.length_a   1.000
_cell.length_b   1.000
_cell.length_c   1.000
_cell.angle_alpha   90.00
_cell.angle_beta   90.00
_cell.angle_gamma   90.00
#
_symmetry.space_group_name_H-M   'P 1'
#
loop_
_entity.id
_entity.type
_entity.pdbx_description
1 polymer ?
#
loop_
_entity_poly.entity_id
_entity_poly.type
_entity_poly.pdbx_seq_one_letter_code
_entity_poly.pdbx_strand_id
1 'polypeptide(L)'
;MGLDIYHLKITEKYDTILDYFRLSELAACPEMISRHEHLIAEIEEPAGYFDVFIFKDEQELQLYAKKNPATSDRALITGGPDHLRQELKKLEDRYNLNPSDFFSEQHTHTYSSFLKKTEITYTRRFYSMHDVKRKVLYHTDAGYQRRGMNQDFFKIFTNDTLYFRKEDVIRAMDYIYDDDPADYKERIDNFRQNFIDNFIEGESIFFISW
;
A
#
# COMPACT_ATOMS: atom_id res chain seq x y z
N MET A 1 1.82 15.25 -1.39
CA MET A 1 1.85 14.25 -0.31
C MET A 1 1.20 14.91 0.88
N GLY A 2 -0.04 14.50 1.16
CA GLY A 2 -0.87 15.13 2.18
C GLY A 2 -0.90 14.20 3.39
N LEU A 3 -0.70 14.75 4.58
CA LEU A 3 -0.73 13.97 5.81
C LEU A 3 -2.16 13.55 6.16
N ASP A 4 -2.34 12.26 6.36
CA ASP A 4 -3.56 11.61 6.81
C ASP A 4 -3.24 10.74 8.05
N ILE A 5 -4.01 10.95 9.12
CA ILE A 5 -3.85 10.29 10.41
C ILE A 5 -5.14 9.53 10.72
N TYR A 6 -5.02 8.24 11.02
CA TYR A 6 -6.14 7.34 11.26
C TYR A 6 -6.07 6.74 12.67
N HIS A 7 -7.22 6.70 13.32
CA HIS A 7 -7.45 5.86 14.49
C HIS A 7 -8.31 4.69 14.04
N LEU A 8 -7.75 3.50 14.12
CA LEU A 8 -8.38 2.27 13.67
C LEU A 8 -8.70 1.38 14.88
N LYS A 9 -9.78 0.61 14.79
CA LYS A 9 -10.14 -0.40 15.79
C LYS A 9 -10.34 -1.75 15.13
N ILE A 10 -9.80 -2.79 15.77
CA ILE A 10 -10.03 -4.18 15.33
C ILE A 10 -11.51 -4.50 15.50
N THR A 11 -12.07 -5.22 14.53
CA THR A 11 -13.50 -5.50 14.45
C THR A 11 -13.78 -6.89 13.88
N GLU A 12 -15.00 -7.36 14.06
CA GLU A 12 -15.45 -8.60 13.43
C GLU A 12 -15.55 -8.42 11.91
N LYS A 13 -15.44 -9.52 11.17
CA LYS A 13 -15.76 -9.52 9.74
C LYS A 13 -17.27 -9.38 9.56
N TYR A 14 -17.70 -8.41 8.77
CA TYR A 14 -19.10 -8.25 8.33
C TYR A 14 -19.19 -8.34 6.79
N ASP A 15 -20.41 -8.33 6.24
CA ASP A 15 -20.66 -8.44 4.79
C ASP A 15 -20.24 -7.21 3.96
N THR A 16 -19.66 -6.19 4.61
CA THR A 16 -19.10 -5.01 3.94
C THR A 16 -17.62 -5.22 3.60
N ILE A 17 -17.14 -4.49 2.58
CA ILE A 17 -15.71 -4.42 2.30
C ILE A 17 -15.03 -3.69 3.47
N LEU A 18 -14.20 -4.41 4.21
CA LEU A 18 -13.39 -3.90 5.31
C LEU A 18 -11.92 -4.06 4.97
N ASP A 19 -11.15 -3.05 5.30
CA ASP A 19 -9.69 -3.12 5.30
C ASP A 19 -9.21 -4.01 6.45
N TYR A 20 -7.98 -4.50 6.31
CA TYR A 20 -7.41 -5.45 7.24
C TYR A 20 -5.90 -5.26 7.37
N PHE A 21 -5.38 -5.69 8.52
CA PHE A 21 -3.95 -5.89 8.73
C PHE A 21 -3.63 -7.37 8.67
N ARG A 22 -2.55 -7.73 7.97
CA ARG A 22 -1.92 -9.04 8.10
C ARG A 22 -1.33 -9.14 9.51
N LEU A 23 -1.38 -10.33 10.10
CA LEU A 23 -0.80 -10.54 11.44
C LEU A 23 0.69 -10.18 11.51
N SER A 24 1.42 -10.29 10.40
CA SER A 24 2.83 -9.88 10.31
C SER A 24 3.04 -8.38 10.51
N GLU A 25 2.07 -7.55 10.12
CA GLU A 25 2.13 -6.09 10.28
C GLU A 25 1.90 -5.70 11.75
N LEU A 26 1.14 -6.52 12.48
CA LEU A 26 0.85 -6.36 13.90
C LEU A 26 1.90 -7.01 14.81
N ALA A 27 2.98 -7.57 14.26
CA ALA A 27 3.98 -8.31 15.02
C ALA A 27 4.68 -7.46 16.12
N ALA A 28 4.68 -6.13 15.97
CA ALA A 28 5.21 -5.20 16.96
C ALA A 28 4.31 -5.03 18.21
N CYS A 29 3.06 -5.51 18.17
CA CYS A 29 2.13 -5.52 19.31
C CYS A 29 1.47 -6.90 19.45
N PRO A 30 2.17 -7.89 20.01
CA PRO A 30 1.64 -9.24 20.18
C PRO A 30 0.40 -9.28 21.09
N GLU A 31 0.24 -8.33 22.02
CA GLU A 31 -0.97 -8.26 22.85
C GLU A 31 -2.23 -8.02 22.01
N MET A 32 -2.13 -7.23 20.93
CA MET A 32 -3.27 -6.98 20.03
C MET A 32 -3.73 -8.27 19.35
N ILE A 33 -2.78 -9.08 18.89
CA ILE A 33 -3.08 -10.39 18.28
C ILE A 33 -3.71 -11.32 19.33
N SER A 34 -3.13 -11.39 20.53
CA SER A 34 -3.61 -12.29 21.59
C SER A 34 -5.03 -11.92 22.07
N ARG A 35 -5.35 -10.62 22.21
CA ARG A 35 -6.69 -10.17 22.64
C ARG A 35 -7.77 -10.45 21.59
N HIS A 36 -7.40 -10.38 20.31
CA HIS A 36 -8.32 -10.52 19.18
C HIS A 36 -8.19 -11.87 18.48
N GLU A 37 -7.65 -12.90 19.14
CA GLU A 37 -7.44 -14.22 18.53
C GLU A 37 -8.74 -14.79 17.94
N HIS A 38 -9.86 -14.57 18.63
CA HIS A 38 -11.20 -14.98 18.21
C HIS A 38 -11.74 -14.25 16.98
N LEU A 39 -11.13 -13.13 16.57
CA LEU A 39 -11.48 -12.35 15.38
C LEU A 39 -10.57 -12.61 14.18
N ILE A 40 -9.53 -13.44 14.34
CA ILE A 40 -8.60 -13.72 13.27
C ILE A 40 -9.34 -14.45 12.14
N ALA A 41 -9.31 -13.85 10.96
CA ALA A 41 -9.87 -14.41 9.75
C ALA A 41 -8.76 -14.92 8.82
N GLU A 42 -9.14 -15.78 7.88
CA GLU A 42 -8.29 -16.19 6.77
C GLU A 42 -8.83 -15.58 5.48
N ILE A 43 -7.95 -14.99 4.69
CA ILE A 43 -8.22 -14.49 3.34
C ILE A 43 -7.32 -15.21 2.34
N GLU A 44 -7.77 -15.27 1.09
CA GLU A 44 -6.96 -15.69 -0.05
C GLU A 44 -6.52 -14.43 -0.80
N GLU A 45 -5.21 -14.28 -0.97
CA GLU A 45 -4.62 -13.19 -1.74
C GLU A 45 -3.43 -13.70 -2.57
N PRO A 46 -3.10 -13.05 -3.70
CA PRO A 46 -1.95 -13.45 -4.50
C PRO A 46 -0.65 -13.43 -3.69
N ALA A 47 0.09 -14.53 -3.70
CA ALA A 47 1.41 -14.63 -3.08
C ALA A 47 2.43 -13.65 -3.67
N GLY A 48 2.19 -13.29 -4.92
CA GLY A 48 2.96 -12.36 -5.72
C GLY A 48 2.36 -12.25 -7.11
N TYR A 49 2.95 -11.36 -7.89
CA TYR A 49 2.52 -11.09 -9.25
C TYR A 49 3.65 -11.41 -10.22
N PHE A 50 3.29 -11.94 -11.38
CA PHE A 50 4.19 -12.04 -12.52
C PHE A 50 3.92 -10.87 -13.46
N ASP A 51 4.94 -10.04 -13.67
CA ASP A 51 4.81 -8.84 -14.49
C ASP A 51 5.22 -9.10 -15.94
N VAL A 52 4.38 -8.74 -16.90
CA VAL A 52 4.73 -8.72 -18.32
C VAL A 52 4.71 -7.28 -18.83
N PHE A 53 5.88 -6.77 -19.17
CA PHE A 53 6.07 -5.45 -19.75
C PHE A 53 6.07 -5.56 -21.27
N ILE A 54 5.09 -4.92 -21.90
CA ILE A 54 4.84 -4.97 -23.34
C ILE A 54 5.24 -3.63 -23.94
N PHE A 55 6.31 -3.63 -24.71
CA PHE A 55 6.85 -2.44 -25.37
C PHE A 55 6.38 -2.38 -26.82
N LYS A 56 6.32 -1.16 -27.37
CA LYS A 56 5.96 -0.92 -28.76
C LYS A 56 6.97 -1.56 -29.72
N ASP A 57 8.25 -1.45 -29.40
CA ASP A 57 9.34 -1.95 -30.21
C ASP A 57 10.57 -2.37 -29.38
N GLU A 58 11.49 -3.06 -30.04
CA GLU A 58 12.70 -3.58 -29.42
C GLU A 58 13.63 -2.48 -28.92
N GLN A 59 13.61 -1.30 -29.54
CA GLN A 59 14.46 -0.20 -29.12
C GLN A 59 14.04 0.33 -27.74
N GLU A 60 12.75 0.50 -27.51
CA GLU A 60 12.19 0.90 -26.22
C GLU A 60 12.43 -0.16 -25.14
N LEU A 61 12.21 -1.45 -25.45
CA LEU A 61 12.51 -2.56 -24.54
C LEU A 61 13.97 -2.52 -24.10
N GLN A 62 14.91 -2.42 -25.04
CA GLN A 62 16.34 -2.42 -24.74
C GLN A 62 16.76 -1.19 -23.93
N LEU A 63 16.16 -0.03 -24.16
CA LEU A 63 16.40 1.17 -23.35
C LEU A 63 15.92 0.99 -21.91
N TYR A 64 14.75 0.39 -21.72
CA TYR A 64 14.22 0.09 -20.39
C TYR A 64 15.04 -0.99 -19.66
N ALA A 65 15.33 -2.10 -20.36
CA ALA A 65 16.03 -3.27 -19.83
C ALA A 65 17.44 -2.97 -19.31
N LYS A 66 18.12 -1.97 -19.88
CA LYS A 66 19.44 -1.51 -19.40
C LYS A 66 19.44 -1.03 -17.96
N LYS A 67 18.33 -0.46 -17.48
CA LYS A 67 18.17 0.01 -16.10
C LYS A 67 17.33 -0.95 -15.26
N ASN A 68 16.49 -1.77 -15.90
CA ASN A 68 15.54 -2.66 -15.26
C ASN A 68 15.60 -4.05 -15.93
N PRO A 69 16.65 -4.85 -15.66
CA PRO A 69 16.77 -6.17 -16.26
C PRO A 69 15.61 -7.07 -15.86
N ALA A 70 15.29 -8.04 -16.72
CA ALA A 70 14.30 -9.05 -16.40
C ALA A 70 14.76 -9.90 -15.19
N THR A 71 13.82 -10.17 -14.29
CA THR A 71 13.98 -10.99 -13.08
C THR A 71 13.06 -12.21 -13.19
N SER A 72 13.13 -13.14 -12.23
CA SER A 72 12.35 -14.39 -12.27
C SER A 72 10.83 -14.19 -12.24
N ASP A 73 10.38 -13.04 -11.75
CA ASP A 73 8.99 -12.60 -11.58
C ASP A 73 8.53 -11.61 -12.66
N ARG A 74 9.34 -11.36 -13.70
CA ARG A 74 8.92 -10.50 -14.82
C ARG A 74 9.44 -10.94 -16.18
N ALA A 75 8.69 -10.61 -17.22
CA ALA A 75 9.08 -10.72 -18.62
C ALA A 75 8.98 -9.37 -19.33
N LEU A 76 9.92 -9.12 -20.24
CA LEU A 76 9.89 -7.98 -21.14
C LEU A 76 9.65 -8.53 -22.56
N ILE A 77 8.62 -8.06 -23.25
CA ILE A 77 8.28 -8.52 -24.60
C ILE A 77 7.93 -7.35 -25.52
N THR A 78 8.03 -7.63 -26.83
CA THR A 78 7.66 -6.71 -27.92
C THR A 78 6.75 -7.43 -28.91
N GLY A 79 5.91 -6.68 -29.64
CA GLY A 79 5.20 -7.23 -30.78
C GLY A 79 3.88 -6.53 -31.12
N GLY A 80 3.50 -6.61 -32.40
CA GLY A 80 2.15 -6.28 -32.85
C GLY A 80 1.10 -7.32 -32.38
N PRO A 81 -0.21 -7.08 -32.61
CA PRO A 81 -1.30 -7.87 -32.00
C PRO A 81 -1.17 -9.40 -32.14
N ASP A 82 -0.79 -9.89 -33.33
CA ASP A 82 -0.67 -11.33 -33.59
C ASP A 82 0.56 -11.96 -32.92
N HIS A 83 1.69 -11.27 -32.91
CA HIS A 83 2.92 -11.73 -32.25
C HIS A 83 2.76 -11.68 -30.72
N LEU A 84 2.11 -10.63 -30.22
CA LEU A 84 1.88 -10.42 -28.80
C LEU A 84 1.06 -11.56 -28.19
N ARG A 85 0.00 -12.00 -28.87
CA ARG A 85 -0.83 -13.12 -28.38
C ARG A 85 -0.03 -14.41 -28.24
N GLN A 86 0.88 -14.69 -29.18
CA GLN A 86 1.70 -15.90 -29.14
C GLN A 86 2.75 -15.82 -28.01
N GLU A 87 3.41 -14.68 -27.85
CA GLU A 87 4.40 -14.48 -26.78
C GLU A 87 3.75 -14.52 -25.39
N LEU A 88 2.59 -13.89 -25.22
CA LEU A 88 1.81 -13.98 -23.99
C LEU A 88 1.44 -15.43 -23.66
N LYS A 89 0.93 -16.18 -24.63
CA LYS A 89 0.60 -17.60 -24.42
C LYS A 89 1.81 -18.42 -24.00
N LYS A 90 2.98 -18.20 -24.60
CA LYS A 90 4.22 -18.89 -24.19
C LYS A 90 4.59 -18.59 -22.74
N LEU A 91 4.42 -17.33 -22.29
CA LEU A 91 4.66 -16.94 -20.91
C LEU A 91 3.63 -17.55 -19.96
N GLU A 92 2.35 -17.49 -20.33
CA GLU A 92 1.24 -18.07 -19.58
C GLU A 92 1.46 -19.58 -19.38
N ASP A 93 1.79 -20.32 -20.45
CA ASP A 93 2.08 -21.76 -20.38
C ASP A 93 3.36 -22.04 -19.57
N ARG A 94 4.42 -21.24 -19.73
CA ARG A 94 5.72 -21.45 -19.07
C ARG A 94 5.66 -21.22 -17.56
N TYR A 95 4.95 -20.18 -17.13
CA TYR A 95 4.86 -19.77 -15.73
C TYR A 95 3.54 -20.18 -15.08
N ASN A 96 2.71 -20.95 -15.78
CA ASN A 96 1.40 -21.40 -15.33
C ASN A 96 0.50 -20.22 -14.89
N LEU A 97 0.50 -19.15 -15.69
CA LEU A 97 -0.29 -17.94 -15.40
C LEU A 97 -1.72 -18.14 -15.89
N ASN A 98 -2.70 -17.65 -15.11
CA ASN A 98 -4.09 -17.70 -15.50
C ASN A 98 -4.40 -16.55 -16.49
N PRO A 99 -4.72 -16.84 -17.77
CA PRO A 99 -4.99 -15.79 -18.77
C PRO A 99 -6.25 -14.97 -18.46
N SER A 100 -7.12 -15.45 -17.56
CA SER A 100 -8.34 -14.76 -17.11
C SER A 100 -8.15 -13.96 -15.83
N ASP A 101 -7.04 -14.12 -15.12
CA ASP A 101 -6.74 -13.38 -13.89
C ASP A 101 -5.52 -12.48 -14.12
N PHE A 102 -5.81 -11.32 -14.71
CA PHE A 102 -4.81 -10.30 -14.91
C PHE A 102 -5.43 -8.91 -14.85
N PHE A 103 -4.56 -7.95 -14.58
CA PHE A 103 -4.85 -6.54 -14.74
C PHE A 103 -3.82 -5.94 -15.71
N SER A 104 -4.21 -4.87 -16.39
CA SER A 104 -3.39 -4.24 -17.41
C SER A 104 -3.44 -2.73 -17.27
N GLU A 105 -2.27 -2.11 -17.20
CA GLU A 105 -2.11 -0.67 -17.04
C GLU A 105 -1.07 -0.14 -18.03
N GLN A 106 -1.27 1.10 -18.48
CA GLN A 106 -0.30 1.78 -19.34
C GLN A 106 0.57 2.70 -18.48
N HIS A 107 1.88 2.63 -18.69
CA HIS A 107 2.85 3.47 -18.01
C HIS A 107 3.72 4.23 -18.99
N THR A 108 4.20 5.38 -18.54
CA THR A 108 5.24 6.16 -19.24
C THR A 108 6.45 6.27 -18.34
N HIS A 109 7.60 5.84 -18.84
CA HIS A 109 8.88 5.99 -18.16
C HIS A 109 9.77 6.97 -18.93
N THR A 110 10.28 7.98 -18.23
CA THR A 110 11.24 8.91 -18.84
C THR A 110 12.65 8.39 -18.68
N TYR A 111 13.27 8.02 -19.79
CA TYR A 111 14.70 7.76 -19.86
C TYR A 111 15.48 9.05 -20.13
N SER A 112 16.24 9.51 -19.14
CA SER A 112 17.18 10.63 -19.28
C SER A 112 18.61 10.11 -19.43
N SER A 113 19.30 10.61 -20.46
CA SER A 113 20.75 10.50 -20.67
C SER A 113 21.35 11.90 -20.80
N PHE A 114 22.68 12.02 -20.76
CA PHE A 114 23.38 13.31 -20.81
C PHE A 114 22.99 14.21 -21.99
N LEU A 115 22.59 13.62 -23.13
CA LEU A 115 22.26 14.37 -24.36
C LEU A 115 20.80 14.25 -24.81
N LYS A 116 20.01 13.34 -24.20
CA LYS A 116 18.65 13.05 -24.69
C LYS A 116 17.75 12.58 -23.57
N LYS A 117 16.55 13.17 -23.54
CA LYS A 117 15.38 12.68 -22.81
C LYS A 117 14.49 11.92 -23.80
N THR A 118 14.13 10.68 -23.50
CA THR A 118 13.25 9.84 -24.31
C THR A 118 12.16 9.30 -23.41
N GLU A 119 10.91 9.45 -23.83
CA GLU A 119 9.77 8.86 -23.14
C GLU A 119 9.49 7.50 -23.75
N ILE A 120 9.35 6.49 -22.87
CA ILE A 120 9.06 5.11 -23.24
C ILE A 120 7.68 4.80 -22.69
N THR A 121 6.77 4.37 -23.56
CA THR A 121 5.42 3.97 -23.16
C THR A 121 5.30 2.46 -23.28
N TYR A 122 4.85 1.81 -22.21
CA TYR A 122 4.65 0.36 -22.19
C TYR A 122 3.36 0.00 -21.48
N THR A 123 2.82 -1.17 -21.83
CA THR A 123 1.71 -1.78 -21.10
C THR A 123 2.29 -2.77 -20.11
N ARG A 124 1.96 -2.64 -18.83
CA ARG A 124 2.25 -3.64 -17.81
C ARG A 124 1.03 -4.50 -17.61
N ARG A 125 1.17 -5.81 -17.79
CA ARG A 125 0.15 -6.81 -17.48
C ARG A 125 0.65 -7.64 -16.30
N PHE A 126 -0.09 -7.65 -15.20
CA PHE A 126 0.28 -8.41 -14.00
C PHE A 126 -0.69 -9.55 -13.77
N TYR A 127 -0.14 -10.74 -13.55
CA TYR A 127 -0.87 -11.98 -13.31
C TYR A 127 -0.65 -12.43 -11.88
N SER A 128 -1.71 -12.84 -11.18
CA SER A 128 -1.56 -13.52 -9.90
C SER A 128 -0.90 -14.87 -10.13
N MET A 129 0.19 -15.17 -9.40
CA MET A 129 0.90 -16.44 -9.60
C MET A 129 0.19 -17.62 -8.94
N HIS A 130 -0.16 -17.46 -7.66
CA HIS A 130 -0.95 -18.41 -6.89
C HIS A 130 -1.49 -17.69 -5.66
N ASP A 131 -2.66 -18.10 -5.19
CA ASP A 131 -3.22 -17.56 -3.97
C ASP A 131 -2.59 -18.24 -2.76
N VAL A 132 -2.31 -17.44 -1.74
CA VAL A 132 -1.92 -17.90 -0.42
C VAL A 132 -2.96 -17.48 0.59
N LYS A 133 -3.22 -18.39 1.51
CA LYS A 133 -4.04 -18.13 2.68
C LYS A 133 -3.24 -17.30 3.66
N ARG A 134 -3.77 -16.13 4.03
CA ARG A 134 -3.17 -15.26 5.05
C ARG A 134 -4.14 -15.02 6.19
N LYS A 135 -3.58 -15.00 7.39
CA LYS A 135 -4.30 -14.60 8.60
C LYS A 135 -4.30 -13.09 8.74
N VAL A 136 -5.47 -12.52 8.99
CA VAL A 136 -5.69 -11.08 9.06
C VAL A 136 -6.61 -10.73 10.23
N LEU A 137 -6.54 -9.46 10.64
CA LEU A 137 -7.52 -8.81 11.50
C LEU A 137 -8.14 -7.65 10.73
N TYR A 138 -9.47 -7.63 10.64
CA TYR A 138 -10.21 -6.52 10.03
C TYR A 138 -10.23 -5.33 10.97
N HIS A 139 -10.35 -4.13 10.41
CA HIS A 139 -10.49 -2.91 11.17
C HIS A 139 -11.53 -1.97 10.60
N THR A 140 -11.94 -1.02 11.43
CA THR A 140 -12.82 0.11 11.08
C THR A 140 -12.20 1.42 11.54
N ASP A 141 -12.50 2.49 10.82
CA ASP A 141 -12.13 3.85 11.22
C ASP A 141 -12.93 4.28 12.45
N ALA A 142 -12.21 4.66 13.50
CA ALA A 142 -12.75 5.26 14.72
C ALA A 142 -12.42 6.75 14.84
N GLY A 143 -11.51 7.27 14.02
CA GLY A 143 -11.11 8.66 14.01
C GLY A 143 -10.22 8.99 12.82
N TYR A 144 -10.28 10.24 12.36
CA TYR A 144 -9.50 10.72 11.24
C TYR A 144 -9.09 12.18 11.45
N GLN A 145 -7.87 12.53 11.03
CA GLN A 145 -7.41 13.90 10.94
C GLN A 145 -6.53 14.10 9.73
N ARG A 146 -6.87 15.13 8.94
CA ARG A 146 -6.10 15.56 7.79
C ARG A 146 -5.23 16.76 8.12
N ARG A 147 -3.95 16.71 7.73
CA ARG A 147 -2.98 17.81 7.89
C ARG A 147 -2.91 18.29 9.36
N GLY A 148 -2.34 19.47 9.55
CA GLY A 148 -2.32 20.15 10.85
C GLY A 148 -1.23 19.64 11.78
N MET A 149 -0.17 19.02 11.25
CA MET A 149 1.05 18.72 12.01
C MET A 149 2.21 19.56 11.51
N ASN A 150 3.08 19.99 12.41
CA ASN A 150 4.29 20.74 12.08
C ASN A 150 5.38 19.83 11.47
N GLN A 151 6.50 20.44 11.05
CA GLN A 151 7.60 19.70 10.41
C GLN A 151 8.31 18.70 11.33
N ASP A 152 8.29 18.90 12.65
CA ASP A 152 8.97 18.01 13.58
C ASP A 152 8.22 16.68 13.75
N PHE A 153 6.91 16.67 13.50
CA PHE A 153 6.13 15.44 13.45
C PHE A 153 6.75 14.41 12.51
N PHE A 154 7.10 14.82 11.28
CA PHE A 154 7.66 13.95 10.24
C PHE A 154 9.08 13.43 10.55
N LYS A 155 9.76 14.03 11.53
CA LYS A 155 11.08 13.56 11.98
C LYS A 155 10.96 12.46 13.03
N ILE A 156 9.86 12.47 13.79
CA ILE A 156 9.64 11.61 14.95
C ILE A 156 8.72 10.45 14.60
N PHE A 157 7.68 10.73 13.84
CA PHE A 157 6.76 9.73 13.33
C PHE A 157 7.15 9.37 11.90
N THR A 158 7.24 8.08 11.63
CA THR A 158 7.52 7.49 10.32
C THR A 158 6.23 7.17 9.57
N ASN A 159 6.29 7.34 8.24
CA ASN A 159 5.23 6.93 7.33
C ASN A 159 5.03 5.41 7.42
N ASP A 160 3.79 4.96 7.28
CA ASP A 160 3.42 3.54 7.21
C ASP A 160 3.77 2.72 8.46
N THR A 161 3.92 3.36 9.61
CA THR A 161 4.18 2.69 10.89
C THR A 161 2.91 2.66 11.74
N LEU A 162 2.64 1.51 12.36
CA LEU A 162 1.54 1.31 13.29
C LEU A 162 2.00 1.62 14.72
N TYR A 163 1.33 2.54 15.39
CA TYR A 163 1.60 2.90 16.79
C TYR A 163 0.46 2.40 17.69
N PHE A 164 0.84 1.75 18.79
CA PHE A 164 -0.10 1.03 19.65
C PHE A 164 -0.21 1.59 21.06
N ARG A 165 0.77 2.41 21.47
CA ARG A 165 0.85 2.99 22.82
C ARG A 165 0.12 4.31 22.86
N LYS A 166 -0.68 4.51 23.89
CA LYS A 166 -1.43 5.74 24.11
C LYS A 166 -0.49 6.92 24.34
N GLU A 167 0.69 6.71 24.92
CA GLU A 167 1.68 7.78 25.09
C GLU A 167 2.18 8.32 23.75
N ASP A 168 2.34 7.48 22.71
CA ASP A 168 2.75 7.94 21.39
C ASP A 168 1.66 8.82 20.75
N VAL A 169 0.39 8.47 20.97
CA VAL A 169 -0.77 9.24 20.48
C VAL A 169 -0.91 10.57 21.23
N ILE A 170 -0.72 10.57 22.56
CA ILE A 170 -0.71 11.81 23.35
C ILE A 170 0.43 12.72 22.88
N ARG A 171 1.62 12.17 22.67
CA ARG A 171 2.79 12.92 22.16
C ARG A 171 2.53 13.51 20.77
N ALA A 172 1.78 12.82 19.91
CA ALA A 172 1.44 13.33 18.59
C ALA A 172 0.63 14.64 18.64
N MET A 173 -0.17 14.87 19.70
CA MET A 173 -0.94 16.12 19.87
C MET A 173 -0.04 17.35 19.99
N ASP A 174 1.17 17.21 20.55
CA ASP A 174 2.13 18.32 20.73
C ASP A 174 2.65 18.88 19.39
N TYR A 175 2.42 18.16 18.28
CA TYR A 175 2.83 18.58 16.95
C TYR A 175 1.71 19.26 16.17
N ILE A 176 0.50 19.37 16.73
CA ILE A 176 -0.61 20.03 16.05
C ILE A 176 -0.28 21.51 15.85
N TYR A 177 -0.52 22.00 14.63
CA TYR A 177 -0.20 23.36 14.24
C TYR A 177 -1.20 23.90 13.21
N ASP A 178 -1.66 25.11 13.44
CA ASP A 178 -2.35 25.94 12.46
C ASP A 178 -2.06 27.42 12.76
N ASP A 179 -1.95 28.25 11.72
CA ASP A 179 -1.72 29.70 11.87
C ASP A 179 -3.00 30.41 12.32
N ASP A 180 -4.19 29.85 12.00
CA ASP A 180 -5.47 30.36 12.46
C ASP A 180 -5.81 29.78 13.86
N PRO A 181 -5.99 30.61 14.91
CA PRO A 181 -6.35 30.14 16.24
C PRO A 181 -7.66 29.34 16.32
N ALA A 182 -8.64 29.63 15.44
CA ALA A 182 -9.90 28.91 15.40
C ALA A 182 -9.70 27.49 14.86
N ASP A 183 -9.01 27.36 13.73
CA ASP A 183 -8.68 26.07 13.12
C ASP A 183 -7.74 25.25 14.02
N TYR A 184 -6.76 25.90 14.67
CA TYR A 184 -5.90 25.25 15.65
C TYR A 184 -6.73 24.62 16.78
N LYS A 185 -7.69 25.37 17.34
CA LYS A 185 -8.55 24.86 18.41
C LYS A 185 -9.41 23.70 17.92
N GLU A 186 -10.04 23.82 16.75
CA GLU A 186 -10.84 22.75 16.16
C GLU A 186 -10.02 21.47 15.98
N ARG A 187 -8.78 21.58 15.47
CA ARG A 187 -7.88 20.43 15.31
C ARG A 187 -7.52 19.79 16.63
N ILE A 188 -7.20 20.58 17.67
CA ILE A 188 -6.90 20.05 19.00
C ILE A 188 -8.11 19.31 19.58
N ASP A 189 -9.29 19.91 19.49
CA ASP A 189 -10.53 19.32 20.02
C ASP A 189 -10.88 18.03 19.25
N ASN A 190 -10.78 18.05 17.92
CA ASN A 190 -10.93 16.88 17.06
C ASN A 190 -9.92 15.78 17.41
N PHE A 191 -8.64 16.12 17.57
CA PHE A 191 -7.61 15.16 17.89
C PHE A 191 -7.84 14.53 19.27
N ARG A 192 -8.18 15.33 20.27
CA ARG A 192 -8.48 14.84 21.61
C ARG A 192 -9.64 13.86 21.61
N GLN A 193 -10.76 14.26 21.01
CA GLN A 193 -11.95 13.42 20.94
C GLN A 193 -11.68 12.12 20.16
N ASN A 194 -11.08 12.22 18.98
CA ASN A 194 -10.97 11.08 18.08
C ASN A 194 -9.78 10.18 18.38
N PHE A 195 -8.71 10.68 19.00
CA PHE A 195 -7.45 9.95 19.17
C PHE A 195 -6.97 9.81 20.61
N ILE A 196 -7.35 10.69 21.55
CA ILE A 196 -6.88 10.56 22.94
C ILE A 196 -7.94 9.89 23.80
N ASP A 197 -9.16 10.41 23.78
CA ASP A 197 -10.23 9.97 24.68
C ASP A 197 -10.71 8.56 24.31
N ASN A 198 -10.78 8.28 23.00
CA ASN A 198 -11.32 7.02 22.48
C ASN A 198 -10.27 5.93 22.20
N PHE A 199 -8.99 6.22 22.44
CA PHE A 199 -7.88 5.28 22.16
C PHE A 199 -7.63 4.37 23.36
N ILE A 200 -7.73 3.07 23.09
CA ILE A 200 -7.61 2.00 24.06
C ILE A 200 -6.40 1.14 23.68
N GLU A 201 -5.39 1.10 24.54
CA GLU A 201 -4.17 0.34 24.26
C GLU A 201 -4.45 -1.16 24.07
N GLY A 202 -3.90 -1.72 23.00
CA GLY A 202 -4.09 -3.10 22.61
C GLY A 202 -5.39 -3.36 21.83
N GLU A 203 -6.24 -2.36 21.62
CA GLU A 203 -7.48 -2.42 20.81
C GLU A 203 -7.49 -1.38 19.67
N SER A 204 -6.86 -0.23 19.92
CA SER A 204 -6.74 0.87 18.97
C SER A 204 -5.38 0.88 18.29
N ILE A 205 -5.35 1.33 17.03
CA ILE A 205 -4.15 1.54 16.24
C ILE A 205 -4.13 3.00 15.78
N PHE A 206 -2.99 3.67 15.97
CA PHE A 206 -2.71 4.97 15.41
C PHE A 206 -1.84 4.78 14.17
N PHE A 207 -2.38 5.10 13.00
CA PHE A 207 -1.74 4.88 11.72
C PHE A 207 -1.56 6.19 10.97
N ILE A 208 -0.42 6.34 10.30
CA ILE A 208 -0.09 7.58 9.61
C ILE A 208 0.41 7.33 8.19
N SER A 209 -0.10 8.13 7.25
CA SER A 209 0.18 8.05 5.82
C SER A 209 0.39 9.45 5.22
N TRP A 210 1.42 9.66 4.39
CA TRP A 210 1.65 10.91 3.63
C TRP A 210 2.39 10.77 2.30
#